data_AF-V8N4W6-F1
#
_entry.id   AF-V8N4W6-F1
#
_cell.length_a   1.000
_cell.length_b   1.000
_cell.length_c   1.000
_cell.angle_alpha   90.00
_cell.angle_beta   90.00
_cell.angle_gamma   90.00
#
_symmetry.space_group_name_H-M   'P 1'
#
loop_
_entity.id
_entity.type
_entity.pdbx_description
1 polymer ?
#
loop_
_entity_poly.entity_id
_entity_poly.type
_entity_poly.pdbx_seq_one_letter_code
_entity_poly.pdbx_strand_id
1 'polypeptide(L)'
;IKSLVPKQKAPVPYSHKKGLECISPLFSTVQETPQAISVNLQGQIPKWLKGKLLRNGPGKFEFGPDKYNHWFDGMALMHKFEIEDGVVKYSSKFLRSDCYLTNSKNNRIMISEFGTLAIPDPCKNIFERFMSKFEWPKETDNCVVNFPVIKGDYFVSTETNQMHKVDLDTLESKEKIWCTPESLHNEDLKEAGGVEFPQINYAHYSGKKYRYFYGCGFGHVVGDRLIKVDTETKEM
;
A
#
# COMPACT_ATOMS: atom_id res chain seq x y z
N ILE A 1 32.76 31.02 -2.38
CA ILE A 1 32.26 30.83 -3.77
C ILE A 1 31.42 29.56 -3.77
N LYS A 2 30.09 29.69 -3.59
CA LYS A 2 29.18 28.55 -3.58
C LYS A 2 28.85 28.20 -5.03
N SER A 3 29.21 26.98 -5.41
CA SER A 3 28.97 26.39 -6.72
C SER A 3 27.46 26.37 -7.05
N LEU A 4 27.08 27.14 -8.08
CA LEU A 4 25.76 27.13 -8.71
C LEU A 4 25.74 26.00 -9.76
N VAL A 5 25.56 24.76 -9.32
CA VAL A 5 25.16 23.69 -10.25
C VAL A 5 23.63 23.71 -10.33
N PRO A 6 23.03 23.97 -11.50
CA PRO A 6 21.59 23.86 -11.65
C PRO A 6 21.19 22.40 -11.44
N LYS A 7 20.26 22.12 -10.52
CA LYS A 7 19.60 20.81 -10.47
C LYS A 7 18.93 20.59 -11.82
N GLN A 8 19.39 19.59 -12.57
CA GLN A 8 18.74 19.14 -13.80
C GLN A 8 17.28 18.78 -13.46
N LYS A 9 16.32 19.54 -14.01
CA LYS A 9 14.91 19.16 -13.94
C LYS A 9 14.75 17.91 -14.79
N ALA A 10 14.19 16.84 -14.20
CA ALA A 10 13.89 15.62 -14.93
C ALA A 10 12.97 15.94 -16.13
N PRO A 11 13.16 15.28 -17.28
CA PRO A 11 12.30 15.49 -18.44
C PRO A 11 10.86 15.09 -18.08
N VAL A 12 9.94 16.05 -18.23
CA VAL A 12 8.51 15.82 -18.00
C VAL A 12 7.96 15.07 -19.22
N PRO A 13 7.37 13.87 -19.07
CA PRO A 13 6.74 13.18 -20.18
C PRO A 13 5.49 13.96 -20.60
N TYR A 14 5.50 14.52 -21.81
CA TYR A 14 4.34 15.23 -22.37
C TYR A 14 3.37 14.20 -22.96
N SER A 15 2.19 14.09 -22.33
CA SER A 15 1.00 13.60 -23.03
C SER A 15 0.63 14.65 -24.08
N HIS A 16 0.43 14.25 -25.34
CA HIS A 16 -0.04 15.14 -26.41
C HIS A 16 -1.48 15.66 -26.18
N LYS A 17 -2.13 15.31 -25.07
CA LYS A 17 -3.46 15.79 -24.68
C LYS A 17 -3.36 17.15 -23.99
N LYS A 18 -3.98 18.17 -24.58
CA LYS A 18 -4.10 19.51 -23.97
C LYS A 18 -5.21 19.52 -22.92
N GLY A 19 -4.99 20.25 -21.82
CA GLY A 19 -6.01 20.48 -20.77
C GLY A 19 -6.08 19.41 -19.66
N LEU A 20 -5.22 18.40 -19.69
CA LEU A 20 -5.10 17.42 -18.59
C LEU A 20 -3.81 17.68 -17.81
N GLU A 21 -3.91 17.67 -16.48
CA GLU A 21 -2.74 17.74 -15.61
C GLU A 21 -1.87 16.50 -15.77
N CYS A 22 -0.55 16.69 -15.73
CA CYS A 22 0.39 15.58 -15.80
C CYS A 22 0.38 14.85 -14.44
N ILE A 23 0.04 13.56 -14.46
CA ILE A 23 0.01 12.71 -13.25
C ILE A 23 1.40 12.18 -12.86
N SER A 24 2.42 12.34 -13.71
CA SER A 24 3.79 11.86 -13.43
C SER A 24 4.35 12.28 -12.06
N PRO A 25 4.09 13.49 -11.53
CA PRO A 25 4.55 13.88 -10.19
C PRO A 25 3.97 13.01 -9.07
N LEU A 26 2.80 12.41 -9.26
CA LEU A 26 2.19 11.49 -8.29
C LEU A 26 2.97 10.16 -8.16
N PHE A 27 3.81 9.84 -9.14
CA PHE A 27 4.61 8.61 -9.20
C PHE A 27 6.10 8.91 -9.05
N SER A 28 6.44 9.77 -8.09
CA SER A 28 7.82 10.18 -7.82
C SER A 28 8.20 9.92 -6.37
N THR A 29 9.48 9.59 -6.14
CA THR A 29 9.98 9.37 -4.79
C THR A 29 9.93 10.67 -3.99
N VAL A 30 9.34 10.58 -2.80
CA VAL A 30 9.25 11.69 -1.85
C VAL A 30 10.06 11.38 -0.59
N GLN A 31 10.37 12.44 0.17
CA GLN A 31 10.96 12.29 1.49
C GLN A 31 9.85 12.10 2.53
N GLU A 32 10.12 11.29 3.55
CA GLU A 32 9.22 11.19 4.70
C GLU A 32 9.30 12.45 5.57
N THR A 33 8.24 12.71 6.35
CA THR A 33 8.14 13.84 7.28
C THR A 33 7.79 13.28 8.67
N PRO A 34 8.78 12.71 9.39
CA PRO A 34 8.52 11.98 10.63
C PRO A 34 8.14 12.90 11.78
N GLN A 35 8.65 14.14 11.82
CA GLN A 35 8.17 15.16 12.74
C GLN A 35 6.93 15.83 12.18
N ALA A 36 5.88 15.94 13.01
CA ALA A 36 4.63 16.55 12.61
C ALA A 36 4.82 18.05 12.29
N ILE A 37 4.35 18.47 11.11
CA ILE A 37 4.39 19.86 10.64
C ILE A 37 3.00 20.46 10.58
N SER A 38 2.89 21.76 10.85
CA SER A 38 1.63 22.49 10.67
C SER A 38 1.32 22.68 9.19
N VAL A 39 0.05 22.50 8.81
CA VAL A 39 -0.42 22.69 7.43
C VAL A 39 -0.89 24.13 7.23
N ASN A 40 -0.60 24.72 6.05
CA ASN A 40 -1.20 25.99 5.67
C ASN A 40 -2.65 25.78 5.26
N LEU A 41 -3.58 26.38 6.00
CA LEU A 41 -5.02 26.20 5.80
C LEU A 41 -5.60 27.32 4.95
N GLN A 42 -6.38 26.93 3.94
CA GLN A 42 -7.25 27.85 3.22
C GLN A 42 -8.70 27.59 3.66
N GLY A 43 -9.33 28.58 4.28
CA GLY A 43 -10.64 28.43 4.93
C GLY A 43 -10.53 28.09 6.42
N GLN A 44 -11.57 27.45 6.97
CA GLN A 44 -11.65 27.11 8.40
C GLN A 44 -12.02 25.64 8.58
N ILE A 45 -11.27 24.93 9.43
CA ILE A 45 -11.59 23.55 9.83
C ILE A 45 -12.64 23.60 10.95
N PRO A 46 -13.75 22.83 10.87
CA PRO A 46 -14.75 22.82 11.92
C PRO A 46 -14.17 22.37 13.26
N LYS A 47 -14.44 23.14 14.33
CA LYS A 47 -13.90 22.85 15.68
C LYS A 47 -14.39 21.51 16.27
N TRP A 48 -15.53 21.00 15.80
CA TRP A 48 -16.04 19.69 16.22
C TRP A 48 -15.29 18.51 15.58
N LEU A 49 -14.54 18.75 14.50
CA LEU A 49 -13.79 17.70 13.82
C LEU A 49 -12.52 17.40 14.61
N LYS A 50 -12.49 16.24 15.25
CA LYS A 50 -11.34 15.72 16.00
C LYS A 50 -11.03 14.30 15.58
N GLY A 51 -9.79 14.06 15.16
CA GLY A 51 -9.36 12.72 14.76
C GLY A 51 -8.10 12.68 13.92
N LYS A 52 -7.79 11.49 13.42
CA LYS A 52 -6.62 11.21 12.57
C LYS A 52 -7.12 10.66 11.23
N LEU A 53 -6.82 11.35 10.13
CA LEU A 53 -7.01 10.82 8.78
C LEU A 53 -5.73 10.10 8.36
N LEU A 54 -5.85 8.79 8.14
CA LEU A 54 -4.76 7.93 7.72
C LEU A 54 -4.89 7.59 6.23
N ARG A 55 -3.81 7.78 5.49
CA ARG A 55 -3.69 7.37 4.10
C ARG A 55 -2.42 6.56 3.91
N ASN A 56 -2.51 5.52 3.10
CA ASN A 56 -1.36 4.75 2.66
C ASN A 56 -1.25 4.85 1.14
N GLY A 57 -0.04 4.71 0.63
CA GLY A 57 0.26 4.73 -0.78
C GLY A 57 1.76 4.64 -1.04
N PRO A 58 2.17 4.47 -2.30
CA PRO A 58 3.58 4.34 -2.65
C PRO A 58 4.27 5.70 -2.59
N GLY A 59 5.43 5.76 -1.94
CA GLY A 59 6.22 6.99 -1.79
C GLY A 59 7.68 6.87 -2.23
N LYS A 60 8.15 5.67 -2.60
CA LYS A 60 9.51 5.43 -3.09
C LYS A 60 9.49 4.46 -4.26
N PHE A 61 10.00 4.92 -5.40
CA PHE A 61 9.91 4.24 -6.71
C PHE A 61 11.26 3.72 -7.22
N GLU A 62 12.35 3.91 -6.48
CA GLU A 62 13.68 3.48 -6.87
C GLU A 62 14.60 3.16 -5.68
N PHE A 63 15.52 2.22 -5.91
CA PHE A 63 16.63 1.88 -5.03
C PHE A 63 17.92 1.79 -5.85
N GLY A 64 18.89 2.67 -5.57
CA GLY A 64 20.10 2.78 -6.37
C GLY A 64 19.79 2.98 -7.87
N PRO A 65 20.33 2.14 -8.77
CA PRO A 65 20.04 2.23 -10.20
C PRO A 65 18.69 1.63 -10.60
N ASP A 66 18.07 0.81 -9.75
CA ASP A 66 16.87 0.06 -10.07
C ASP A 66 15.61 0.89 -9.81
N LYS A 67 14.61 0.75 -10.70
CA LYS A 67 13.33 1.44 -10.63
C LYS A 67 12.18 0.44 -10.68
N TYR A 68 11.11 0.75 -9.97
CA TYR A 68 9.86 0.02 -10.09
C TYR A 68 9.14 0.37 -11.39
N ASN A 69 8.54 -0.64 -12.01
CA ASN A 69 7.84 -0.54 -13.30
C ASN A 69 6.31 -0.43 -13.15
N HIS A 70 5.79 -0.68 -11.95
CA HIS A 70 4.36 -0.64 -11.66
C HIS A 70 4.05 0.25 -10.46
N TRP A 71 2.87 0.87 -10.47
CA TRP A 71 2.44 1.79 -9.41
C TRP A 71 2.39 1.08 -8.03
N PHE A 72 1.82 -0.12 -7.98
CA PHE A 72 1.69 -0.88 -6.73
C PHE A 72 3.01 -1.40 -6.15
N ASP A 73 4.11 -1.28 -6.89
CA ASP A 73 5.42 -1.78 -6.42
C ASP A 73 6.20 -0.73 -5.62
N GLY A 74 5.77 0.54 -5.65
CA GLY A 74 6.40 1.58 -4.85
C GLY A 74 6.27 1.29 -3.35
N MET A 75 7.29 1.65 -2.57
CA MET A 75 7.30 1.31 -1.14
C MET A 75 6.28 2.13 -0.35
N ALA A 76 5.59 1.47 0.58
CA ALA A 76 4.56 2.03 1.41
C ALA A 76 5.04 3.23 2.22
N LEU A 77 4.38 4.37 2.00
CA LEU A 77 4.51 5.60 2.76
C LEU A 77 3.19 5.85 3.48
N MET A 78 3.24 5.79 4.81
CA MET A 78 2.11 6.08 5.66
C MET A 78 2.00 7.59 5.85
N HIS A 79 0.80 8.12 5.68
CA HIS A 79 0.47 9.53 5.85
C HIS A 79 -0.57 9.70 6.95
N LYS A 80 -0.36 10.67 7.84
CA LYS A 80 -1.27 11.03 8.93
C LYS A 80 -1.54 12.52 8.93
N PHE A 81 -2.83 12.88 8.88
CA PHE A 81 -3.32 14.21 9.21
C PHE A 81 -4.03 14.15 10.55
N GLU A 82 -3.46 14.81 11.55
CA GLU A 82 -4.05 14.93 12.87
C GLU A 82 -4.80 16.25 12.97
N ILE A 83 -6.08 16.18 13.30
CA ILE A 83 -7.00 17.31 13.33
C ILE A 83 -7.55 17.46 14.75
N GLU A 84 -7.34 18.63 15.34
CA GLU A 84 -7.86 18.98 16.65
C GLU A 84 -8.03 20.50 16.76
N ASP A 85 -9.17 20.95 17.28
CA ASP A 85 -9.48 22.37 17.54
C ASP A 85 -9.21 23.33 16.36
N GLY A 86 -9.45 22.85 15.14
CA GLY A 86 -9.25 23.63 13.91
C GLY A 86 -7.80 23.69 13.42
N VAL A 87 -6.87 23.00 14.10
CA VAL A 87 -5.46 22.87 13.69
C VAL A 87 -5.27 21.53 13.00
N VAL A 88 -4.47 21.52 11.93
CA VAL A 88 -4.08 20.30 11.21
C VAL A 88 -2.57 20.14 11.23
N LYS A 89 -2.11 18.98 11.67
CA LYS A 89 -0.70 18.57 11.60
C LYS A 89 -0.56 17.41 10.63
N TYR A 90 0.48 17.46 9.80
CA TYR A 90 0.83 16.41 8.86
C TYR A 90 2.11 15.70 9.27
N SER A 91 2.15 14.38 9.10
CA SER A 91 3.36 13.57 9.21
C SER A 91 3.30 12.41 8.23
N SER A 92 4.47 11.93 7.80
CA SER A 92 4.58 10.72 7.00
C SER A 92 5.82 9.91 7.37
N LYS A 93 5.73 8.60 7.20
CA LYS A 93 6.83 7.67 7.49
C LYS A 93 6.76 6.44 6.61
N PHE A 94 7.89 6.04 6.06
CA PHE A 94 7.97 4.80 5.30
C PHE A 94 7.72 3.61 6.22
N LEU A 95 6.96 2.64 5.73
CA LEU A 95 6.86 1.35 6.38
C LEU A 95 8.25 0.70 6.34
N ARG A 96 8.80 0.40 7.51
CA ARG A 96 10.07 -0.31 7.65
C ARG A 96 9.86 -1.82 7.49
N SER A 97 9.29 -2.21 6.35
CA SER A 97 9.07 -3.61 6.00
C SER A 97 10.39 -4.32 5.65
N ASP A 98 10.40 -5.65 5.64
CA ASP A 98 11.57 -6.43 5.23
C ASP A 98 11.98 -6.09 3.79
N CYS A 99 11.00 -5.85 2.90
CA CYS A 99 11.24 -5.36 1.53
C CYS A 99 11.97 -4.01 1.54
N TYR A 100 11.45 -3.04 2.29
CA TYR A 100 12.07 -1.72 2.39
C TYR A 100 13.49 -1.79 2.96
N LEU A 101 13.70 -2.53 4.04
CA LEU A 101 14.99 -2.65 4.73
C LEU A 101 16.02 -3.40 3.88
N THR A 102 15.60 -4.48 3.22
CA THR A 102 16.47 -5.26 2.33
C THR A 102 16.88 -4.44 1.12
N ASN A 103 15.94 -3.77 0.47
CA ASN A 103 16.24 -2.94 -0.71
C ASN A 103 17.09 -1.73 -0.34
N SER A 104 16.85 -1.11 0.82
CA SER A 104 17.67 -0.01 1.34
C SER A 104 19.10 -0.47 1.64
N LYS A 105 19.27 -1.61 2.32
CA LYS A 105 20.58 -2.15 2.70
C LYS A 105 21.45 -2.49 1.49
N ASN A 106 20.84 -3.03 0.43
CA ASN A 106 21.56 -3.44 -0.78
C ASN A 106 21.62 -2.34 -1.85
N ASN A 107 20.92 -1.22 -1.64
CA ASN A 107 20.78 -0.11 -2.60
C ASN A 107 20.36 -0.58 -4.00
N ARG A 108 19.41 -1.53 -4.07
CA ARG A 108 18.83 -2.12 -5.29
C ARG A 108 17.54 -2.88 -4.96
N ILE A 109 16.76 -3.28 -5.96
CA ILE A 109 15.53 -4.07 -5.74
C ILE A 109 15.91 -5.55 -5.61
N MET A 110 15.79 -6.10 -4.39
CA MET A 110 16.15 -7.48 -4.05
C MET A 110 14.94 -8.39 -3.89
N ILE A 111 13.76 -7.83 -3.66
CA ILE A 111 12.50 -8.56 -3.50
C ILE A 111 11.57 -8.13 -4.64
N SER A 112 11.00 -9.13 -5.31
CA SER A 112 10.04 -8.91 -6.40
C SER A 112 8.73 -8.40 -5.84
N GLU A 113 8.11 -7.47 -6.55
CA GLU A 113 6.77 -6.94 -6.28
C GLU A 113 5.82 -7.38 -7.41
N PHE A 114 4.58 -6.89 -7.40
CA PHE A 114 3.53 -7.29 -8.34
C PHE A 114 3.94 -7.19 -9.82
N GLY A 115 4.52 -6.06 -10.23
CA GLY A 115 4.90 -5.80 -11.62
C GLY A 115 6.40 -5.68 -11.88
N THR A 116 7.23 -5.82 -10.83
CA THR A 116 8.69 -5.62 -10.91
C THR A 116 9.40 -6.81 -10.31
N LEU A 117 10.09 -7.55 -11.17
CA LEU A 117 10.92 -8.68 -10.74
C LEU A 117 12.27 -8.18 -10.23
N ALA A 118 12.68 -8.68 -9.06
CA ALA A 118 14.04 -8.49 -8.59
C ALA A 118 15.02 -9.19 -9.54
N ILE A 119 16.02 -8.46 -10.00
CA ILE A 119 17.07 -9.03 -10.85
C ILE A 119 17.98 -9.87 -9.93
N PRO A 120 18.27 -11.15 -10.26
CA PRO A 120 19.22 -11.95 -9.51
C PRO A 120 20.56 -11.21 -9.41
N ASP A 121 21.18 -11.24 -8.24
CA ASP A 121 22.43 -10.52 -8.03
C ASP A 121 23.50 -10.92 -9.08
N PRO A 122 24.01 -9.98 -9.90
CA PRO A 122 25.03 -10.31 -10.89
C PRO A 122 26.32 -10.83 -10.24
N CYS A 123 26.55 -10.55 -8.96
CA CYS A 123 27.65 -11.07 -8.16
C CYS A 123 27.43 -12.50 -7.66
N LYS A 124 26.21 -13.06 -7.77
CA LYS A 124 25.96 -14.47 -7.44
C LYS A 124 26.59 -15.38 -8.48
N ASN A 125 27.49 -16.26 -8.03
CA ASN A 125 28.13 -17.28 -8.86
C ASN A 125 27.07 -18.26 -9.43
N ILE A 126 27.41 -19.01 -10.49
CA ILE A 126 26.49 -19.97 -11.17
C ILE A 126 25.79 -20.90 -10.15
N PHE A 127 26.52 -21.34 -9.12
CA PHE A 127 25.98 -22.19 -8.05
C PHE A 127 24.92 -21.50 -7.18
N GLU A 128 25.12 -20.22 -6.83
CA GLU A 128 24.14 -19.44 -6.06
C GLU A 128 22.91 -19.07 -6.88
N ARG A 129 23.07 -18.85 -8.20
CA ARG A 129 21.94 -18.72 -9.14
C ARG A 129 21.15 -20.01 -9.30
N PHE A 130 21.80 -21.17 -9.17
CA PHE A 130 21.14 -22.47 -9.15
C PHE A 130 20.41 -22.67 -7.81
N MET A 131 21.07 -22.41 -6.68
CA MET A 131 20.48 -22.49 -5.33
C MET A 131 19.27 -21.55 -5.17
N SER A 132 19.28 -20.35 -5.77
CA SER A 132 18.13 -19.44 -5.74
C SER A 132 16.90 -19.97 -6.48
N LYS A 133 17.02 -21.02 -7.31
CA LYS A 133 15.85 -21.71 -7.89
C LYS A 133 15.15 -22.64 -6.90
N PHE A 134 15.81 -22.98 -5.80
CA PHE A 134 15.28 -23.83 -4.72
C PHE A 134 14.84 -23.00 -3.51
N GLU A 135 15.17 -21.71 -3.46
CA GLU A 135 14.60 -20.76 -2.51
C GLU A 135 13.19 -20.36 -2.99
N TRP A 136 12.19 -20.60 -2.14
CA TRP A 136 10.84 -20.10 -2.41
C TRP A 136 10.87 -18.56 -2.44
N PRO A 137 10.18 -17.92 -3.40
CA PRO A 137 10.11 -16.47 -3.45
C PRO A 137 9.61 -15.95 -2.09
N LYS A 138 10.35 -15.03 -1.47
CA LYS A 138 9.83 -14.33 -0.30
C LYS A 138 8.64 -13.51 -0.75
N GLU A 139 7.48 -13.78 -0.17
CA GLU A 139 6.31 -12.93 -0.36
C GLU A 139 6.63 -11.51 0.11
N THR A 140 6.12 -10.52 -0.64
CA THR A 140 6.26 -9.12 -0.29
C THR A 140 5.49 -8.80 1.00
N ASP A 141 6.13 -7.98 1.83
CA ASP A 141 5.53 -7.36 3.01
C ASP A 141 5.34 -5.84 2.82
N ASN A 142 5.45 -5.37 1.57
CA ASN A 142 5.15 -3.99 1.19
C ASN A 142 3.65 -3.70 1.29
N CYS A 143 3.20 -3.42 2.52
CA CYS A 143 1.81 -3.13 2.84
C CYS A 143 1.43 -1.70 2.41
N VAL A 144 1.23 -1.47 1.11
CA VAL A 144 1.04 -0.14 0.50
C VAL A 144 -0.44 0.26 0.31
N VAL A 145 -1.37 -0.69 0.41
CA VAL A 145 -2.74 -0.52 -0.10
C VAL A 145 -3.64 0.22 0.89
N ASN A 146 -3.72 -0.24 2.14
CA ASN A 146 -4.75 0.28 3.06
C ASN A 146 -4.34 0.29 4.55
N PHE A 147 -5.18 0.94 5.38
CA PHE A 147 -5.14 0.97 6.84
C PHE A 147 -6.36 0.25 7.45
N PRO A 148 -6.39 -1.09 7.52
CA PRO A 148 -7.47 -1.79 8.20
C PRO A 148 -7.43 -1.60 9.73
N VAL A 149 -8.62 -1.50 10.34
CA VAL A 149 -8.79 -1.45 11.79
C VAL A 149 -9.37 -2.78 12.27
N ILE A 150 -8.60 -3.52 13.06
CA ILE A 150 -8.96 -4.85 13.53
C ILE A 150 -8.95 -4.84 15.05
N LYS A 151 -10.13 -5.02 15.68
CA LYS A 151 -10.28 -5.03 17.15
C LYS A 151 -9.71 -3.77 17.84
N GLY A 152 -9.77 -2.62 17.15
CA GLY A 152 -9.27 -1.33 17.65
C GLY A 152 -7.80 -1.05 17.35
N ASP A 153 -7.05 -2.06 16.87
CA ASP A 153 -5.67 -1.89 16.42
C ASP A 153 -5.61 -1.49 14.95
N TYR A 154 -4.62 -0.68 14.60
CA TYR A 154 -4.39 -0.19 13.25
C TYR A 154 -3.30 -1.01 12.59
N PHE A 155 -3.59 -1.51 11.40
CA PHE A 155 -2.65 -2.25 10.58
C PHE A 155 -2.46 -1.53 9.25
N VAL A 156 -1.36 -1.84 8.56
CA VAL A 156 -1.23 -1.62 7.12
C VAL A 156 -1.25 -2.96 6.41
N SER A 157 -1.88 -2.99 5.23
CA SER A 157 -2.04 -4.22 4.45
C SER A 157 -1.74 -4.02 2.96
N THR A 158 -1.45 -5.13 2.30
CA THR A 158 -1.48 -5.32 0.84
C THR A 158 -2.28 -6.59 0.53
N GLU A 159 -2.23 -7.08 -0.70
CA GLU A 159 -2.94 -8.29 -1.15
C GLU A 159 -2.22 -9.61 -0.78
N THR A 160 -1.30 -9.56 0.19
CA THR A 160 -0.63 -10.74 0.75
C THR A 160 -1.17 -11.06 2.13
N ASN A 161 -0.73 -12.19 2.69
CA ASN A 161 -1.11 -12.61 4.04
C ASN A 161 -0.36 -11.85 5.14
N GLN A 162 0.50 -10.88 4.80
CA GLN A 162 1.27 -10.12 5.77
C GLN A 162 0.59 -8.78 6.07
N MET A 163 0.50 -8.44 7.35
CA MET A 163 0.11 -7.11 7.81
C MET A 163 1.06 -6.61 8.88
N HIS A 164 1.23 -5.30 8.98
CA HIS A 164 2.02 -4.69 10.05
C HIS A 164 1.12 -3.86 10.95
N LYS A 165 1.15 -4.12 12.26
CA LYS A 165 0.53 -3.24 13.25
C LYS A 165 1.31 -1.94 13.34
N VAL A 166 0.63 -0.81 13.40
CA VAL A 166 1.23 0.52 13.37
C VAL A 166 0.92 1.30 14.65
N ASP A 167 1.94 1.93 15.21
CA ASP A 167 1.78 2.97 16.22
C ASP A 167 1.30 4.27 15.55
N LEU A 168 0.11 4.75 15.89
CA LEU A 168 -0.40 5.97 15.26
C LEU A 168 0.26 7.25 15.75
N ASP A 169 0.97 7.24 16.86
CA ASP A 169 1.65 8.43 17.36
C ASP A 169 2.98 8.62 16.63
N THR A 170 3.73 7.54 16.42
CA THR A 170 5.06 7.56 15.78
C THR A 170 5.09 7.14 14.30
N LEU A 171 3.98 6.57 13.78
CA LEU A 171 3.88 5.88 12.49
C LEU A 171 4.90 4.75 12.32
N GLU A 172 5.30 4.10 13.42
CA GLU A 172 6.20 2.94 13.38
C GLU A 172 5.44 1.64 13.30
N SER A 173 5.92 0.72 12.48
CA SER A 173 5.49 -0.67 12.53
C SER A 173 6.00 -1.32 13.82
N LYS A 174 5.09 -1.96 14.58
CA LYS A 174 5.43 -2.70 15.81
C LYS A 174 5.67 -4.17 15.54
N GLU A 175 4.61 -4.85 15.11
CA GLU A 175 4.60 -6.29 14.88
C GLU A 175 4.16 -6.58 13.45
N LYS A 176 4.75 -7.64 12.89
CA LYS A 176 4.31 -8.22 11.63
C LYS A 176 3.49 -9.46 11.96
N ILE A 177 2.29 -9.53 11.40
CA ILE A 177 1.37 -10.65 11.61
C ILE A 177 1.15 -11.40 10.30
N TRP A 178 0.91 -12.69 10.43
CA TRP A 178 0.50 -13.56 9.32
C TRP A 178 -0.99 -13.87 9.44
N CYS A 179 -1.76 -13.47 8.44
CA CYS A 179 -3.17 -13.80 8.31
C CYS A 179 -3.31 -15.17 7.66
N THR A 180 -4.05 -16.08 8.30
CA THR A 180 -4.39 -17.36 7.67
C THR A 180 -5.64 -17.15 6.81
N PRO A 181 -5.56 -17.31 5.48
CA PRO A 181 -6.70 -17.08 4.61
C PRO A 181 -7.76 -18.18 4.81
N GLU A 182 -9.02 -17.79 4.70
CA GLU A 182 -10.17 -18.68 4.66
C GLU A 182 -10.93 -18.45 3.36
N SER A 183 -11.25 -19.52 2.63
CA SER A 183 -12.11 -19.41 1.45
C SER A 183 -13.56 -19.24 1.90
N LEU A 184 -14.15 -18.09 1.56
CA LEU A 184 -15.51 -17.70 1.94
C LEU A 184 -16.59 -18.07 0.90
N HIS A 185 -16.22 -18.79 -0.16
CA HIS A 185 -17.10 -19.16 -1.25
C HIS A 185 -16.77 -20.57 -1.76
N ASN A 186 -17.72 -21.22 -2.43
CA ASN A 186 -17.52 -22.46 -3.18
C ASN A 186 -16.98 -22.18 -4.61
N GLU A 187 -16.89 -23.19 -5.47
CA GLU A 187 -16.35 -22.99 -6.83
C GLU A 187 -17.25 -22.12 -7.72
N ASP A 188 -18.54 -22.00 -7.39
CA ASP A 188 -19.54 -21.26 -8.16
C ASP A 188 -19.20 -19.77 -8.32
N LEU A 189 -18.49 -19.16 -7.35
CA LEU A 189 -18.06 -17.76 -7.47
C LEU A 189 -17.05 -17.55 -8.60
N LYS A 190 -16.21 -18.56 -8.89
CA LYS A 190 -15.30 -18.52 -10.04
C LYS A 190 -16.09 -18.54 -11.35
N GLU A 191 -17.16 -19.33 -11.40
CA GLU A 191 -18.08 -19.37 -12.55
C GLU A 191 -18.86 -18.06 -12.70
N ALA A 192 -19.16 -17.38 -11.58
CA ALA A 192 -19.86 -16.10 -11.57
C ALA A 192 -19.01 -14.89 -12.00
N GLY A 193 -17.72 -15.09 -12.31
CA GLY A 193 -16.80 -14.02 -12.73
C GLY A 193 -16.09 -13.30 -11.60
N GLY A 194 -16.19 -13.80 -10.37
CA GLY A 194 -15.56 -13.21 -9.19
C GLY A 194 -16.37 -12.08 -8.55
N VAL A 195 -15.88 -11.61 -7.41
CA VAL A 195 -16.47 -10.54 -6.61
C VAL A 195 -15.40 -9.52 -6.24
N GLU A 196 -15.75 -8.25 -6.32
CA GLU A 196 -14.89 -7.14 -5.90
C GLU A 196 -15.62 -6.20 -4.95
N PHE A 197 -14.83 -5.34 -4.30
CA PHE A 197 -15.31 -4.29 -3.40
C PHE A 197 -16.20 -4.76 -2.24
N PRO A 198 -15.82 -5.81 -1.48
CA PRO A 198 -16.55 -6.15 -0.26
C PRO A 198 -16.42 -5.02 0.76
N GLN A 199 -17.55 -4.55 1.30
CA GLN A 199 -17.53 -3.56 2.38
C GLN A 199 -17.47 -4.22 3.76
N ILE A 200 -16.56 -3.72 4.58
CA ILE A 200 -16.45 -4.10 6.00
C ILE A 200 -17.07 -2.99 6.84
N ASN A 201 -18.07 -3.34 7.64
CA ASN A 201 -18.62 -2.46 8.67
C ASN A 201 -17.72 -2.49 9.91
N TYR A 202 -16.67 -1.67 9.90
CA TYR A 202 -15.72 -1.59 11.01
C TYR A 202 -16.37 -1.17 12.33
N ALA A 203 -17.42 -0.33 12.29
CA ALA A 203 -18.05 0.21 13.51
C ALA A 203 -18.74 -0.88 14.36
N HIS A 204 -19.37 -1.87 13.73
CA HIS A 204 -20.14 -2.90 14.44
C HIS A 204 -19.50 -4.29 14.40
N TYR A 205 -18.69 -4.58 13.36
CA TYR A 205 -18.22 -5.91 13.02
C TYR A 205 -16.71 -6.01 12.75
N SER A 206 -15.91 -5.02 13.18
CA SER A 206 -14.44 -5.17 13.16
C SER A 206 -14.00 -6.39 13.99
N GLY A 207 -13.33 -7.34 13.34
CA GLY A 207 -12.82 -8.56 13.97
C GLY A 207 -13.90 -9.58 14.40
N LYS A 208 -15.16 -9.40 13.97
CA LYS A 208 -16.25 -10.35 14.20
C LYS A 208 -16.54 -11.13 12.92
N LYS A 209 -17.01 -12.37 13.08
CA LYS A 209 -17.48 -13.16 11.94
C LYS A 209 -18.74 -12.53 11.35
N TYR A 210 -18.74 -12.35 10.03
CA TYR A 210 -19.94 -12.03 9.27
C TYR A 210 -20.62 -13.33 8.89
N ARG A 211 -21.95 -13.38 8.93
CA ARG A 211 -22.74 -14.46 8.31
C ARG A 211 -22.90 -14.25 6.80
N TYR A 212 -22.98 -12.99 6.37
CA TYR A 212 -23.09 -12.62 4.96
C TYR A 212 -22.08 -11.52 4.61
N PHE A 213 -21.46 -11.61 3.44
CA PHE A 213 -20.81 -10.46 2.81
C PHE A 213 -21.49 -10.15 1.48
N TYR A 214 -21.38 -8.88 1.08
CA TYR A 214 -21.91 -8.39 -0.18
C TYR A 214 -20.77 -7.78 -0.98
N GLY A 215 -20.82 -7.94 -2.30
CA GLY A 215 -19.88 -7.32 -3.22
C GLY A 215 -20.45 -7.21 -4.62
N CYS A 216 -19.72 -6.54 -5.49
CA CYS A 216 -20.09 -6.42 -6.89
C CYS A 216 -19.56 -7.63 -7.65
N GLY A 217 -20.43 -8.36 -8.34
CA GLY A 217 -20.02 -9.43 -9.24
C GLY A 217 -19.59 -8.89 -10.60
N PHE A 218 -18.60 -9.54 -11.22
CA PHE A 218 -18.00 -9.13 -12.49
C PHE A 218 -18.07 -10.26 -13.51
N GLY A 219 -19.26 -10.53 -14.06
CA GLY A 219 -19.37 -11.43 -15.22
C GLY A 219 -18.60 -10.92 -16.46
N HIS A 220 -18.38 -9.60 -16.51
CA HIS A 220 -17.62 -8.87 -17.52
C HIS A 220 -16.81 -7.72 -16.85
N VAL A 221 -16.18 -6.83 -17.62
CA VAL A 221 -15.31 -5.73 -17.12
C VAL A 221 -16.05 -4.71 -16.22
N VAL A 222 -17.38 -4.65 -16.26
CA VAL A 222 -18.21 -3.75 -15.45
C VAL A 222 -19.04 -4.58 -14.47
N GLY A 223 -19.14 -4.11 -13.22
CA GLY A 223 -19.97 -4.75 -12.21
C GLY A 223 -21.43 -4.79 -12.67
N ASP A 224 -21.99 -6.00 -12.78
CA ASP A 224 -23.30 -6.23 -13.41
C ASP A 224 -24.34 -6.79 -12.43
N ARG A 225 -23.90 -7.22 -11.23
CA ARG A 225 -24.77 -7.83 -10.23
C ARG A 225 -24.28 -7.52 -8.82
N LEU A 226 -25.23 -7.52 -7.88
CA LEU A 226 -24.91 -7.56 -6.45
C LEU A 226 -24.85 -9.03 -6.02
N ILE A 227 -23.70 -9.47 -5.54
CA ILE A 227 -23.51 -10.80 -4.98
C ILE A 227 -23.66 -10.69 -3.47
N LYS A 228 -24.48 -11.58 -2.91
CA LYS A 228 -24.51 -11.91 -1.49
C LYS A 228 -23.84 -13.27 -1.35
N VAL A 229 -23.05 -13.49 -0.31
CA VAL A 229 -22.49 -14.81 -0.03
C VAL A 229 -22.65 -15.11 1.46
N ASP A 230 -23.12 -16.31 1.76
CA ASP A 230 -23.21 -16.85 3.11
C ASP A 230 -21.88 -17.48 3.51
N THR A 231 -21.23 -16.98 4.55
CA THR A 231 -19.86 -17.41 4.90
C THR A 231 -19.77 -18.77 5.55
N GLU A 232 -20.86 -19.31 6.12
CA GLU A 232 -20.84 -20.63 6.77
C GLU A 232 -21.25 -21.73 5.80
N THR A 233 -22.22 -21.48 4.91
CA THR A 233 -22.62 -22.44 3.85
C THR A 233 -21.79 -22.29 2.58
N LYS A 234 -21.19 -21.11 2.35
CA LYS A 234 -20.42 -20.70 1.16
C LYS A 234 -21.23 -20.58 -0.12
N GLU A 235 -22.55 -20.49 0.01
CA GLU A 235 -23.52 -20.33 -1.07
C GLU A 235 -23.76 -18.84 -1.38
N MET A 236 -24.09 -18.53 -2.65
CA MET A 236 -24.42 -17.18 -3.14
C MET A 236 -25.92 -16.92 -3.14
#